data_AF-A0A7J3VTU4-F1
#
_entry.id   AF-A0A7J3VTU4-F1
#
_cell.length_a   1.000
_cell.length_b   1.000
_cell.length_c   1.000
_cell.angle_alpha   90.00
_cell.angle_beta   90.00
_cell.angle_gamma   90.00
#
_symmetry.space_group_name_H-M   'P 1'
#
loop_
_entity.id
_entity.type
_entity.pdbx_description
1 polymer ?
#
loop_
_entity_poly.entity_id
_entity_poly.type
_entity_poly.pdbx_seq_one_letter_code
_entity_poly.pdbx_strand_id
1 'polypeptide(L)'
;MKIILLAVALLLAVASVSAQPVVPGVGFSSALELSPGTYSFYLGRGEIHFFKVVLEPGDVVVVMLRMAANQDFDLYLLNPLRELAEQSLRGPGATDAVEHVAAERGPYYIVVLGFGGSSGTYTLAVSVLKPKIITQTVTATVTQRITETQTVVNFQTNTVMSERLATVVDTRVVEVERVPWTALGLAVLGAALLYTGYATSEALKNLARKQEKPGEGSPQPVSDAAG
;
A
#
# COMPACT_ATOMS: atom_id res chain seq x y z
N MET A 1 61.51 21.59 34.04
CA MET A 1 60.38 20.84 34.63
C MET A 1 59.45 21.85 35.32
N LYS A 2 58.33 22.21 34.69
CA LYS A 2 57.20 22.96 35.30
C LYS A 2 55.95 22.59 34.51
N ILE A 3 54.93 22.18 35.25
CA ILE A 3 53.75 21.43 34.84
C ILE A 3 52.61 22.41 34.51
N ILE A 4 51.97 22.19 33.35
CA ILE A 4 50.53 22.24 33.02
C ILE A 4 49.65 23.33 33.68
N LEU A 5 48.90 24.09 32.86
CA LEU A 5 47.42 24.08 32.88
C LEU A 5 46.84 24.87 31.70
N LEU A 6 46.25 24.15 30.74
CA LEU A 6 45.40 24.71 29.70
C LEU A 6 43.95 24.62 30.21
N ALA A 7 43.38 25.73 30.67
CA ALA A 7 41.97 25.80 31.07
C ALA A 7 41.11 26.14 29.85
N VAL A 8 40.40 25.14 29.32
CA VAL A 8 39.34 25.36 28.32
C VAL A 8 38.08 25.75 29.09
N ALA A 9 37.70 27.02 29.02
CA ALA A 9 36.43 27.51 29.55
C ALA A 9 35.29 27.12 28.59
N LEU A 10 34.51 26.10 28.95
CA LEU A 10 33.26 25.77 28.28
C LEU A 10 32.17 26.75 28.74
N LEU A 11 31.86 27.73 27.88
CA LEU A 11 30.78 28.69 28.11
C LEU A 11 29.43 27.99 27.90
N LEU A 12 28.80 27.52 28.98
CA LEU A 12 27.39 27.11 28.96
C LEU A 12 26.50 28.35 28.86
N ALA A 13 26.01 28.66 27.66
CA ALA A 13 24.92 29.59 27.47
C ALA A 13 23.64 28.95 28.02
N VAL A 14 23.25 29.31 29.24
CA VAL A 14 21.92 28.98 29.77
C VAL A 14 20.93 29.91 29.07
N ALA A 15 20.25 29.41 28.04
CA ALA A 15 19.10 30.11 27.49
C ALA A 15 18.00 30.12 28.55
N SER A 16 17.79 31.26 29.22
CA SER A 16 16.63 31.46 30.06
C SER A 16 15.40 31.50 29.17
N VAL A 17 14.69 30.36 29.06
CA VAL A 17 13.30 30.37 28.62
C VAL A 17 12.54 31.15 29.69
N SER A 18 12.17 32.40 29.40
CA SER A 18 11.24 33.13 30.25
C SER A 18 9.89 32.42 30.12
N ALA A 19 9.53 31.60 31.11
CA ALA A 19 8.16 31.17 31.25
C ALA A 19 7.30 32.43 31.37
N GLN A 20 6.42 32.67 30.39
CA GLN A 20 5.46 33.76 30.51
C GLN A 20 4.66 33.55 31.80
N PRO A 21 4.40 34.60 32.58
CA PRO A 21 3.55 34.48 33.75
C PRO A 21 2.19 33.95 33.30
N VAL A 22 1.68 32.95 34.01
CA VAL A 22 0.38 32.35 33.75
C VAL A 22 -0.68 33.34 34.23
N VAL A 23 -1.33 34.05 33.31
CA VAL A 23 -2.32 35.10 33.61
C VAL A 23 -3.74 34.59 33.33
N PRO A 24 -4.69 34.74 34.27
CA PRO A 24 -6.10 34.39 34.03
C PRO A 24 -6.72 35.13 32.84
N GLY A 25 -7.67 34.48 32.17
CA GLY A 25 -8.47 35.13 31.13
C GLY A 25 -9.53 36.05 31.72
N VAL A 26 -9.97 37.06 30.94
CA VAL A 26 -11.03 38.02 31.33
C VAL A 26 -12.37 37.76 30.62
N GLY A 27 -12.46 36.64 29.92
CA GLY A 27 -13.64 36.19 29.16
C GLY A 27 -13.36 34.90 28.42
N PHE A 28 -14.40 34.26 27.90
CA PHE A 28 -14.32 32.94 27.26
C PHE A 28 -13.28 32.83 26.12
N SER A 29 -13.16 33.86 25.26
CA SER A 29 -12.18 33.88 24.16
C SER A 29 -10.73 33.97 24.63
N SER A 30 -10.51 34.58 25.79
CA SER A 30 -9.20 34.73 26.44
C SER A 30 -8.95 33.71 27.55
N ALA A 31 -9.87 32.75 27.74
CA ALA A 31 -9.81 31.82 28.86
C ALA A 31 -8.48 31.07 28.86
N LEU A 32 -7.78 31.13 29.99
CA LEU A 32 -6.47 30.51 30.15
C LEU A 32 -6.63 28.99 30.17
N GLU A 33 -5.93 28.30 29.27
CA GLU A 33 -5.92 26.85 29.25
C GLU A 33 -5.06 26.30 30.40
N LEU A 34 -5.65 25.43 31.21
CA LEU A 34 -4.98 24.77 32.33
C LEU A 34 -4.80 23.29 32.04
N SER A 35 -3.61 22.80 32.35
CA SER A 35 -3.36 21.38 32.54
C SER A 35 -3.75 20.96 33.96
N PRO A 36 -3.89 19.65 34.25
CA PRO A 36 -4.01 19.19 35.62
C PRO A 36 -2.84 19.69 36.48
N GLY A 37 -3.14 20.25 37.65
CA GLY A 37 -2.15 20.93 38.48
C GLY A 37 -2.77 21.79 39.57
N THR A 38 -1.92 22.53 40.29
CA THR A 38 -2.34 23.50 41.31
C THR A 38 -1.74 24.85 40.98
N TYR A 39 -2.59 25.88 41.00
CA TYR A 39 -2.28 27.23 40.57
C TYR A 39 -2.69 28.24 41.64
N SER A 40 -1.98 29.35 41.76
CA SER A 40 -2.33 30.45 42.66
C SER A 40 -2.49 31.74 41.88
N PHE A 41 -3.60 32.43 42.11
CA PHE A 41 -3.95 33.68 41.43
C PHE A 41 -4.49 34.69 42.42
N TYR A 42 -4.41 35.96 42.08
CA TYR A 42 -5.03 37.06 42.83
C TYR A 42 -6.25 37.54 42.07
N LEU A 43 -7.44 37.47 42.68
CA LEU A 43 -8.68 38.01 42.14
C LEU A 43 -8.89 39.43 42.67
N GLY A 44 -8.87 40.41 41.79
CA GLY A 44 -9.22 41.79 42.10
C GLY A 44 -10.73 41.97 42.34
N ARG A 45 -11.09 43.08 42.98
CA ARG A 45 -12.48 43.39 43.29
C ARG A 45 -13.29 43.63 42.01
N GLY A 46 -14.33 42.82 41.81
CA GLY A 46 -15.17 42.88 40.61
C GLY A 46 -14.56 42.22 39.38
N GLU A 47 -13.37 41.62 39.50
CA GLU A 47 -12.80 40.81 38.43
C GLU A 47 -13.49 39.44 38.37
N ILE A 48 -13.43 38.85 37.18
CA ILE A 48 -13.87 37.49 36.92
C ILE A 48 -12.74 36.82 36.15
N HIS A 49 -12.30 35.68 36.64
CA HIS A 49 -11.26 34.89 36.01
C HIS A 49 -11.87 33.75 35.20
N PHE A 50 -11.41 33.61 33.96
CA PHE A 50 -11.80 32.57 33.04
C PHE A 50 -10.63 31.63 32.76
N PHE A 51 -10.85 30.35 33.00
CA PHE A 51 -9.96 29.26 32.63
C PHE A 51 -10.70 28.25 31.76
N LYS A 52 -9.96 27.37 31.10
CA LYS A 52 -10.52 26.24 30.37
C LYS A 52 -9.65 25.01 30.50
N VAL A 53 -10.27 23.85 30.42
CA VAL A 53 -9.60 22.55 30.31
C VAL A 53 -10.21 21.81 29.12
N VAL A 54 -9.38 21.23 28.26
CA VAL A 54 -9.85 20.44 27.13
C VAL A 54 -10.10 19.01 27.59
N LEU A 55 -11.36 18.55 27.50
CA LEU A 55 -11.78 17.23 27.96
C LEU A 55 -12.29 16.37 26.80
N GLU A 56 -12.18 15.06 26.99
CA GLU A 56 -12.78 14.03 26.15
C GLU A 56 -14.06 13.46 26.78
N PRO A 57 -15.00 12.92 25.99
CA PRO A 57 -16.16 12.24 26.54
C PRO A 57 -15.75 11.10 27.49
N GLY A 58 -16.30 11.12 28.71
CA GLY A 58 -16.01 10.18 29.78
C GLY A 58 -14.86 10.60 30.70
N ASP A 59 -14.09 11.64 30.39
CA ASP A 59 -13.14 12.23 31.35
C ASP A 59 -13.92 12.80 32.55
N VAL A 60 -13.37 12.63 33.75
CA VAL A 60 -13.90 13.24 34.98
C VAL A 60 -12.99 14.40 35.37
N VAL A 61 -13.53 15.62 35.39
CA VAL A 61 -12.82 16.80 35.88
C VAL A 61 -13.22 17.07 37.32
N VAL A 62 -12.23 17.33 38.16
CA VAL A 62 -12.41 17.78 39.54
C VAL A 62 -11.68 19.11 39.70
N VAL A 63 -12.41 20.12 40.16
CA VAL A 63 -11.86 21.46 40.38
C VAL A 63 -12.10 21.84 41.83
N MET A 64 -11.06 22.25 42.53
CA MET A 64 -11.12 22.73 43.91
C MET A 64 -10.59 24.16 44.01
N LEU A 65 -11.35 25.02 44.68
CA LEU A 65 -11.04 26.41 44.92
C LEU A 65 -10.85 26.64 46.42
N ARG A 66 -9.67 27.10 46.83
CA ARG A 66 -9.32 27.40 48.22
C ARG A 66 -8.97 28.87 48.36
N MET A 67 -9.47 29.50 49.42
CA MET A 67 -9.21 30.89 49.75
C MET A 67 -8.96 31.08 51.25
N ALA A 68 -8.61 32.30 51.65
CA ALA A 68 -8.50 32.67 53.06
C ALA A 68 -9.88 32.74 53.73
N ALA A 69 -9.90 32.62 55.07
CA ALA A 69 -11.14 32.54 55.86
C ALA A 69 -12.09 33.73 55.72
N ASN A 70 -11.59 34.89 55.30
CA ASN A 70 -12.33 36.13 55.13
C ASN A 70 -12.69 36.44 53.67
N GLN A 71 -12.45 35.50 52.75
CA GLN A 71 -12.77 35.63 51.33
C GLN A 71 -13.89 34.66 50.95
N ASP A 72 -14.70 35.08 49.99
CA ASP A 72 -15.87 34.36 49.51
C ASP A 72 -15.84 34.42 47.98
N PHE A 73 -15.38 33.34 47.36
CA PHE A 73 -15.26 33.22 45.91
C PHE A 73 -16.09 32.02 45.46
N ASP A 74 -16.84 32.23 44.40
CA ASP A 74 -17.73 31.23 43.82
C ASP A 74 -17.04 30.52 42.66
N LEU A 75 -17.36 29.24 42.49
CA LEU A 75 -16.84 28.38 41.44
C LEU A 75 -17.95 27.90 40.51
N TYR A 76 -17.79 28.15 39.21
CA TYR A 76 -18.68 27.66 38.17
C TYR A 76 -17.90 26.84 37.15
N LEU A 77 -18.52 25.76 36.68
CA LEU A 77 -18.04 24.94 35.57
C LEU A 77 -19.09 24.98 34.46
N LEU A 78 -18.67 25.33 33.25
CA LEU A 78 -19.53 25.38 32.08
C LEU A 78 -19.05 24.39 31.02
N ASN A 79 -20.00 23.82 30.28
CA ASN A 79 -19.73 22.91 29.17
C ASN A 79 -19.18 23.68 27.93
N PRO A 80 -18.80 22.99 26.85
CA PRO A 80 -18.32 23.63 25.62
C PRO A 80 -19.31 24.61 24.97
N LEU A 81 -20.61 24.39 25.17
CA LEU A 81 -21.69 25.27 24.74
C LEU A 81 -21.92 26.48 25.67
N ARG A 82 -21.12 26.58 26.76
CA ARG A 82 -21.20 27.61 27.80
C ARG A 82 -22.48 27.56 28.62
N GLU A 83 -23.06 26.38 28.73
CA GLU A 83 -24.16 26.11 29.66
C GLU A 83 -23.57 25.68 31.01
N LEU A 84 -24.26 25.99 32.09
CA LEU A 84 -23.83 25.62 33.43
C LEU A 84 -23.84 24.08 33.56
N ALA A 85 -22.67 23.51 33.83
CA ALA A 85 -22.51 22.09 34.10
C ALA A 85 -22.58 21.83 35.61
N GLU A 86 -21.81 22.59 36.41
CA GLU A 86 -21.76 22.48 37.86
C GLU A 86 -21.43 23.83 38.52
N GLN A 87 -21.74 23.98 39.81
CA GLN A 87 -21.32 25.13 40.60
C GLN A 87 -21.14 24.78 42.09
N SER A 88 -20.31 25.56 42.77
CA SER A 88 -20.20 25.58 44.23
C SER A 88 -20.20 27.04 44.68
N LEU A 89 -21.02 27.36 45.68
CA LEU A 89 -21.26 28.71 46.20
C LEU A 89 -21.18 28.73 47.73
N ARG A 90 -20.13 28.14 48.29
CA ARG A 90 -20.00 28.04 49.76
C ARG A 90 -19.49 29.36 50.31
N GLY A 91 -20.01 29.74 51.48
CA GLY A 91 -19.66 31.00 52.11
C GLY A 91 -18.19 31.13 52.55
N PRO A 92 -17.86 32.24 53.24
CA PRO A 92 -16.49 32.69 53.41
C PRO A 92 -15.53 31.62 53.99
N GLY A 93 -14.38 31.46 53.34
CA GLY A 93 -13.31 30.56 53.77
C GLY A 93 -13.55 29.08 53.49
N ALA A 94 -14.75 28.69 53.04
CA ALA A 94 -15.04 27.32 52.69
C ALA A 94 -14.34 26.95 51.38
N THR A 95 -13.81 25.73 51.29
CA THR A 95 -13.31 25.22 50.01
C THR A 95 -14.49 24.89 49.10
N ASP A 96 -14.54 25.53 47.95
CA ASP A 96 -15.46 25.21 46.86
C ASP A 96 -14.90 24.08 46.00
N ALA A 97 -15.78 23.19 45.56
CA ALA A 97 -15.37 22.07 44.72
C ALA A 97 -16.51 21.62 43.81
N VAL A 98 -16.17 21.28 42.58
CA VAL A 98 -17.07 20.68 41.59
C VAL A 98 -16.40 19.45 40.98
N GLU A 99 -17.22 18.47 40.63
CA GLU A 99 -16.82 17.24 39.93
C GLU A 99 -17.81 17.00 38.79
N HIS A 100 -17.30 16.73 37.59
CA HIS A 100 -18.15 16.57 36.42
C HIS A 100 -17.58 15.54 35.44
N VAL A 101 -18.47 14.72 34.86
CA VAL A 101 -18.11 13.78 33.79
C VAL A 101 -18.42 14.44 32.45
N ALA A 102 -17.40 14.64 31.62
CA ALA A 102 -17.56 15.27 30.33
C ALA A 102 -18.41 14.41 29.39
N ALA A 103 -19.54 14.95 28.90
CA ALA A 103 -20.37 14.30 27.89
C ALA A 103 -19.90 14.60 26.46
N GLU A 104 -19.29 15.77 26.26
CA GLU A 104 -18.87 16.27 24.96
C GLU A 104 -17.37 16.52 24.95
N ARG A 105 -16.77 16.37 23.76
CA ARG A 105 -15.39 16.80 23.54
C ARG A 105 -15.35 18.32 23.48
N GLY A 106 -14.44 18.95 24.22
CA GLY A 106 -14.16 20.36 24.02
C GLY A 106 -13.65 21.10 25.25
N PRO A 107 -13.60 22.44 25.17
CA PRO A 107 -13.20 23.27 26.28
C PRO A 107 -14.33 23.35 27.31
N TYR A 108 -14.09 22.81 28.49
CA TYR A 108 -14.90 23.08 29.67
C TYR A 108 -14.34 24.31 30.37
N TYR A 109 -15.19 25.29 30.66
CA TYR A 109 -14.77 26.58 31.21
C TYR A 109 -14.94 26.60 32.72
N ILE A 110 -13.89 26.98 33.42
CA ILE A 110 -13.90 27.22 34.86
C ILE A 110 -13.96 28.73 35.06
N VAL A 111 -14.96 29.20 35.80
CA VAL A 111 -15.16 30.62 36.10
C VAL A 111 -15.08 30.81 37.60
N VAL A 112 -14.23 31.75 38.02
CA VAL A 112 -14.04 32.14 39.42
C VAL A 112 -14.34 33.63 39.54
N LEU A 113 -15.20 33.99 40.50
CA LEU A 113 -15.51 35.38 40.83
C LEU A 113 -15.71 35.55 42.32
N GLY A 114 -15.62 36.80 42.79
CA GLY A 114 -15.82 37.14 44.20
C GLY A 114 -17.27 37.46 44.53
N PHE A 115 -17.82 36.74 45.52
CA PHE A 115 -19.13 37.05 46.08
C PHE A 115 -19.04 38.35 46.90
N GLY A 116 -20.07 39.21 46.80
CA GLY A 116 -20.13 40.47 47.56
C GLY A 116 -18.96 41.45 47.32
N GLY A 117 -18.18 41.26 46.25
CA GLY A 117 -16.97 42.06 45.97
C GLY A 117 -15.74 41.62 46.79
N SER A 118 -15.73 40.38 47.29
CA SER A 118 -14.54 39.73 47.83
C SER A 118 -13.37 39.78 46.83
N SER A 119 -12.15 39.91 47.34
CA SER A 119 -10.93 40.02 46.52
C SER A 119 -9.72 39.55 47.31
N GLY A 120 -8.80 38.86 46.65
CA GLY A 120 -7.65 38.25 47.32
C GLY A 120 -7.07 37.07 46.55
N THR A 121 -6.09 36.43 47.17
CA THR A 121 -5.43 35.24 46.59
C THR A 121 -6.28 34.00 46.81
N TYR A 122 -6.37 33.17 45.77
CA TYR A 122 -6.91 31.81 45.86
C TYR A 122 -5.97 30.80 45.23
N THR A 123 -6.18 29.54 45.59
CA THR A 123 -5.55 28.38 44.98
C THR A 123 -6.59 27.56 44.24
N LEU A 124 -6.31 27.28 42.96
CA LEU A 124 -7.14 26.46 42.09
C LEU A 124 -6.41 25.15 41.81
N ALA A 125 -6.98 24.03 42.25
CA ALA A 125 -6.49 22.70 41.91
C ALA A 125 -7.40 22.07 40.87
N VAL A 126 -6.82 21.58 39.78
CA VAL A 126 -7.52 20.96 38.65
C VAL A 126 -6.98 19.54 38.49
N SER A 127 -7.87 18.56 38.50
CA SER A 127 -7.56 17.15 38.23
C SER A 127 -8.44 16.64 37.09
N VAL A 128 -7.88 15.82 36.20
CA VAL A 128 -8.63 15.14 35.14
C VAL A 128 -8.32 13.65 35.23
N LEU A 129 -9.35 12.86 35.49
CA LEU A 129 -9.29 11.40 35.52
C LEU A 129 -9.81 10.89 34.19
N LYS A 130 -8.98 10.16 33.45
CA LYS A 130 -9.38 9.57 32.17
C LYS A 130 -9.99 8.19 32.37
N PRO A 131 -11.06 7.84 31.65
CA PRO A 131 -11.60 6.49 31.69
C PRO A 131 -10.54 5.52 31.16
N LYS A 132 -10.35 4.41 31.88
CA LYS A 132 -9.41 3.37 31.44
C LYS A 132 -9.99 2.69 30.20
N ILE A 133 -9.34 2.89 29.05
CA ILE A 133 -9.66 2.13 27.83
C ILE A 133 -9.19 0.69 28.06
N ILE A 134 -10.12 -0.26 28.08
CA ILE A 134 -9.81 -1.69 28.10
C ILE A 134 -10.00 -2.22 26.67
N THR A 135 -8.90 -2.49 25.99
CA THR A 135 -8.93 -3.17 24.68
C THR A 135 -9.17 -4.66 24.93
N GLN A 136 -10.36 -5.15 24.61
CA GLN A 136 -10.66 -6.58 24.61
C GLN A 136 -10.44 -7.14 23.20
N THR A 137 -9.40 -7.97 23.04
CA THR A 137 -9.21 -8.75 21.81
C THR A 137 -10.14 -9.95 21.86
N VAL A 138 -11.22 -9.91 21.08
CA VAL A 138 -12.11 -11.07 20.91
C VAL A 138 -11.56 -11.93 19.76
N THR A 139 -10.99 -13.09 20.09
CA THR A 139 -10.61 -14.12 19.11
C THR A 139 -11.78 -15.08 18.96
N ALA A 140 -12.54 -14.96 17.89
CA ALA A 140 -13.57 -15.93 17.53
C ALA A 140 -12.97 -17.02 16.63
N THR A 141 -12.88 -18.25 17.14
CA THR A 141 -12.54 -19.42 16.32
C THR A 141 -13.81 -19.93 15.65
N VAL A 142 -13.94 -19.70 14.35
CA VAL A 142 -15.07 -20.22 13.55
C VAL A 142 -14.72 -21.61 13.04
N THR A 143 -15.28 -22.65 13.65
CA THR A 143 -15.18 -24.03 13.15
C THR A 143 -16.29 -24.29 12.12
N GLN A 144 -15.96 -24.28 10.84
CA GLN A 144 -16.89 -24.70 9.79
C GLN A 144 -16.78 -26.21 9.57
N ARG A 145 -17.93 -26.91 9.61
CA ARG A 145 -18.01 -28.32 9.22
C ARG A 145 -18.21 -28.38 7.71
N ILE A 146 -17.14 -28.68 6.97
CA ILE A 146 -17.23 -28.97 5.55
C ILE A 146 -17.71 -30.42 5.42
N THR A 147 -18.91 -30.62 4.87
CA THR A 147 -19.40 -31.96 4.50
C THR A 147 -19.03 -32.20 3.05
N GLU A 148 -17.93 -32.92 2.80
CA GLU A 148 -17.60 -33.40 1.46
C GLU A 148 -18.58 -34.51 1.07
N THR A 149 -19.54 -34.17 0.20
CA THR A 149 -20.41 -35.17 -0.44
C THR A 149 -19.71 -35.66 -1.69
N GLN A 150 -19.07 -36.84 -1.64
CA GLN A 150 -18.58 -37.51 -2.84
C GLN A 150 -19.77 -38.14 -3.57
N THR A 151 -20.13 -37.58 -4.73
CA THR A 151 -21.08 -38.21 -5.64
C THR A 151 -20.34 -39.25 -6.47
N VAL A 152 -20.52 -40.54 -6.18
CA VAL A 152 -20.10 -41.62 -7.08
C VAL A 152 -21.12 -41.67 -8.23
N VAL A 153 -20.70 -41.27 -9.43
CA VAL A 153 -21.51 -41.35 -10.65
C VAL A 153 -21.40 -42.77 -11.23
N ASN A 154 -22.45 -43.57 -11.07
CA ASN A 154 -22.59 -44.82 -11.81
C ASN A 154 -23.14 -44.52 -13.21
N PHE A 155 -22.29 -44.56 -14.22
CA PHE A 155 -22.71 -44.43 -15.61
C PHE A 155 -23.40 -45.73 -16.07
N GLN A 156 -24.70 -45.68 -16.37
CA GLN A 156 -25.33 -46.65 -17.26
C GLN A 156 -25.35 -46.06 -18.67
N THR A 157 -24.54 -46.64 -19.56
CA THR A 157 -24.39 -46.18 -20.94
C THR A 157 -25.58 -46.62 -21.78
N ASN A 158 -26.45 -45.69 -22.16
CA ASN A 158 -27.37 -45.87 -23.29
C ASN A 158 -26.80 -45.12 -24.50
N THR A 159 -26.34 -45.87 -25.49
CA THR A 159 -25.77 -45.32 -26.73
C THR A 159 -26.88 -44.76 -27.61
N VAL A 160 -26.87 -43.45 -27.86
CA VAL A 160 -27.63 -42.84 -28.95
C VAL A 160 -26.64 -42.46 -30.04
N MET A 161 -26.69 -43.18 -31.17
CA MET A 161 -25.92 -42.81 -32.35
C MET A 161 -26.55 -41.57 -32.99
N SER A 162 -25.76 -40.50 -33.15
CA SER A 162 -26.11 -39.35 -33.97
C SER A 162 -25.04 -39.19 -35.04
N GLU A 163 -25.44 -39.37 -36.29
CA GLU A 163 -24.57 -39.14 -37.45
C GLU A 163 -24.49 -37.64 -37.72
N ARG A 164 -23.28 -37.07 -37.63
CA ARG A 164 -23.00 -35.74 -38.14
C ARG A 164 -21.87 -35.83 -39.15
N LEU A 165 -22.16 -35.49 -40.40
CA LEU A 165 -21.17 -35.31 -41.45
C LEU A 165 -20.32 -34.08 -41.11
N ALA A 166 -19.06 -34.30 -40.74
CA ALA A 166 -18.08 -33.25 -40.54
C ALA A 166 -17.12 -33.24 -41.74
N THR A 167 -17.19 -32.18 -42.54
CA THR A 167 -16.19 -31.94 -43.59
C THR A 167 -14.93 -31.41 -42.92
N VAL A 168 -13.94 -32.30 -42.72
CA VAL A 168 -12.63 -31.94 -42.19
C VAL A 168 -11.72 -31.58 -43.35
N VAL A 169 -11.32 -30.30 -43.44
CA VAL A 169 -10.27 -29.85 -44.34
C VAL A 169 -8.95 -30.01 -43.61
N ASP A 170 -8.21 -31.07 -43.94
CA ASP A 170 -6.86 -31.32 -43.44
C ASP A 170 -5.85 -30.67 -44.39
N THR A 171 -5.30 -29.51 -44.00
CA THR A 171 -4.20 -28.87 -44.73
C THR A 171 -2.88 -29.28 -44.11
N ARG A 172 -2.24 -30.29 -44.71
CA ARG A 172 -0.87 -30.67 -44.41
C ARG A 172 0.09 -29.90 -45.34
N VAL A 173 0.85 -28.96 -44.78
CA VAL A 173 1.98 -28.36 -45.50
C VAL A 173 3.10 -29.40 -45.52
N VAL A 174 3.26 -30.05 -46.67
CA VAL A 174 4.40 -30.94 -46.93
C VAL A 174 5.50 -30.07 -47.52
N GLU A 175 6.58 -29.85 -46.77
CA GLU A 175 7.83 -29.42 -47.38
C GLU A 175 8.29 -30.55 -48.30
N VAL A 176 8.12 -30.32 -49.61
CA VAL A 176 8.67 -31.19 -50.64
C VAL A 176 10.13 -30.82 -50.76
N GLU A 177 11.00 -31.72 -50.29
CA GLU A 177 12.42 -31.67 -50.62
C GLU A 177 12.53 -31.74 -52.14
N ARG A 178 12.74 -30.58 -52.80
CA ARG A 178 13.05 -30.55 -54.24
C ARG A 178 14.42 -31.19 -54.38
N VAL A 179 14.41 -32.49 -54.64
CA VAL A 179 15.51 -33.32 -55.15
C VAL A 179 16.86 -32.98 -54.51
N PRO A 180 17.40 -33.80 -53.59
CA PRO A 180 18.69 -33.51 -52.99
C PRO A 180 19.70 -33.29 -54.13
N TRP A 181 20.50 -32.22 -54.04
CA TRP A 181 21.48 -31.83 -55.06
C TRP A 181 22.45 -32.96 -55.46
N THR A 182 22.46 -34.05 -54.67
CA THR A 182 23.11 -35.33 -54.93
C THR A 182 22.54 -36.09 -56.14
N ALA A 183 21.23 -36.06 -56.39
CA ALA A 183 20.59 -36.83 -57.47
C ALA A 183 20.82 -36.18 -58.85
N LEU A 184 20.70 -34.85 -58.95
CA LEU A 184 21.10 -34.10 -60.15
C LEU A 184 22.60 -34.25 -60.42
N GLY A 185 23.44 -34.21 -59.37
CA GLY A 185 24.88 -34.46 -59.49
C GLY A 185 25.20 -35.85 -60.04
N LEU A 186 24.55 -36.89 -59.53
CA LEU A 186 24.75 -38.28 -59.98
C LEU A 186 24.27 -38.51 -61.42
N ALA A 187 23.16 -37.89 -61.85
CA ALA A 187 22.68 -38.02 -63.22
C ALA A 187 23.64 -37.40 -64.24
N VAL A 188 24.19 -36.22 -63.93
CA VAL A 188 25.22 -35.56 -64.78
C VAL A 188 26.48 -36.42 -64.83
N LEU A 189 26.92 -36.98 -63.71
CA LEU A 189 28.10 -37.84 -63.64
C LEU A 189 27.90 -39.15 -64.43
N GLY A 190 26.71 -39.75 -64.34
CA GLY A 190 26.33 -40.93 -65.13
C GLY A 190 26.26 -40.66 -66.62
N ALA A 191 25.69 -39.53 -67.04
CA ALA A 191 25.65 -39.14 -68.46
C ALA A 191 27.05 -38.86 -69.02
N ALA A 192 27.96 -38.25 -68.23
CA ALA A 192 29.35 -38.03 -68.62
C ALA A 192 30.12 -39.36 -68.76
N LEU A 193 29.88 -40.32 -67.87
CA LEU A 193 30.47 -41.67 -67.97
C LEU A 193 29.93 -42.44 -69.18
N LEU A 194 28.62 -42.34 -69.46
CA LEU A 194 28.04 -42.95 -70.66
C LEU A 194 28.52 -42.30 -71.95
N TYR A 195 28.68 -40.97 -71.97
CA TYR A 195 29.21 -40.26 -73.12
C TYR A 195 30.68 -40.62 -73.40
N THR A 196 31.52 -40.67 -72.36
CA THR A 196 32.91 -41.11 -72.52
C THR A 196 33.01 -42.59 -72.87
N GLY A 197 32.12 -43.45 -72.35
CA GLY A 197 31.99 -44.86 -72.75
C GLY A 197 31.52 -45.05 -74.20
N TYR A 198 30.57 -44.24 -74.66
CA TYR A 198 30.07 -44.28 -76.04
C TYR A 198 31.09 -43.73 -77.04
N ALA A 199 31.74 -42.60 -76.74
CA ALA A 199 32.77 -42.02 -77.60
C ALA A 199 34.01 -42.93 -77.71
N THR A 200 34.40 -43.61 -76.64
CA THR A 200 35.48 -44.61 -76.69
C THR A 200 35.06 -45.87 -77.43
N SER A 201 33.79 -46.28 -77.34
CA SER A 201 33.21 -47.41 -78.10
C SER A 201 33.17 -47.15 -79.61
N GLU A 202 32.78 -45.95 -80.07
CA GLU A 202 32.81 -45.59 -81.49
C GLU A 202 34.25 -45.42 -82.01
N ALA A 203 35.17 -44.90 -81.20
CA ALA A 203 36.60 -44.86 -81.55
C ALA A 203 37.19 -46.27 -81.68
N LEU A 204 36.84 -47.19 -80.77
CA LEU A 204 37.26 -48.60 -80.81
C LEU A 204 36.62 -49.37 -81.98
N LYS A 205 35.36 -49.12 -82.31
CA LYS A 205 34.69 -49.72 -83.48
C LYS A 205 35.19 -49.18 -84.80
N ASN A 206 35.55 -47.90 -84.89
CA ASN A 206 36.19 -47.35 -86.09
C ASN A 206 37.64 -47.82 -86.23
N LEU A 207 38.36 -48.06 -85.12
CA LEU A 207 39.66 -48.76 -85.16
C LEU A 207 39.50 -50.23 -85.60
N ALA A 208 38.48 -50.95 -85.14
CA ALA A 208 38.20 -52.33 -85.53
C ALA A 208 37.67 -52.45 -86.99
N ARG A 209 36.78 -51.56 -87.42
CA ARG A 209 36.20 -51.56 -88.77
C ARG A 209 37.18 -51.05 -89.83
N LYS A 210 38.13 -50.18 -89.48
CA LYS A 210 39.25 -49.82 -90.38
C LYS A 210 40.19 -51.00 -90.64
N GLN A 211 40.10 -52.08 -89.86
CA GLN A 211 40.81 -53.33 -90.15
C GLN A 211 40.01 -54.32 -91.02
N GLU A 212 38.71 -54.14 -91.29
CA GLU A 212 37.88 -55.31 -91.67
C GLU A 212 36.88 -55.16 -92.85
N LYS A 213 37.00 -54.18 -93.77
CA LYS A 213 36.27 -54.32 -95.06
C LYS A 213 36.95 -53.72 -96.31
N PRO A 214 37.53 -54.56 -97.18
CA PRO A 214 37.55 -54.39 -98.64
C PRO A 214 36.17 -54.72 -99.24
N GLY A 215 35.76 -54.04 -100.31
CA GLY A 215 34.44 -54.20 -100.95
C GLY A 215 34.48 -54.75 -102.37
N GLU A 216 33.37 -55.38 -102.80
CA GLU A 216 32.95 -55.69 -104.18
C GLU A 216 31.50 -56.26 -104.14
N GLY A 217 30.55 -56.08 -105.06
CA GLY A 217 30.49 -55.51 -106.41
C GLY A 217 29.02 -55.41 -106.92
N SER A 218 28.85 -54.85 -108.13
CA SER A 218 27.63 -54.46 -108.89
C SER A 218 26.86 -55.64 -109.54
N PRO A 219 25.70 -55.52 -110.28
CA PRO A 219 25.45 -54.61 -111.44
C PRO A 219 23.98 -54.09 -111.72
N GLN A 220 23.87 -53.24 -112.77
CA GLN A 220 22.71 -52.46 -113.32
C GLN A 220 21.68 -53.26 -114.17
N PRO A 221 20.61 -52.61 -114.69
CA PRO A 221 20.60 -52.31 -116.14
C PRO A 221 20.07 -50.90 -116.54
N VAL A 222 20.21 -50.64 -117.85
CA VAL A 222 20.28 -49.36 -118.58
C VAL A 222 19.07 -49.17 -119.53
N SER A 223 19.01 -47.99 -120.17
CA SER A 223 18.21 -47.55 -121.35
C SER A 223 16.94 -46.77 -120.97
N ASP A 224 16.62 -45.59 -121.52
CA ASP A 224 16.96 -44.89 -122.78
C ASP A 224 16.51 -43.40 -122.63
N ALA A 225 16.85 -42.37 -123.42
CA ALA A 225 17.64 -42.16 -124.64
C ALA A 225 17.82 -40.62 -124.85
N ALA A 226 18.86 -40.20 -125.60
CA ALA A 226 18.85 -39.18 -126.68
C ALA A 226 20.25 -38.58 -126.93
N GLY A 227 20.73 -38.64 -128.18
CA GLY A 227 21.86 -37.85 -128.69
C GLY A 227 22.91 -38.65 -129.43
#